data_AF-A0AAU7ZXB7-F1
#
_entry.id   AF-A0AAU7ZXB7-F1
#
_cell.length_a   1.000
_cell.length_b   1.000
_cell.length_c   1.000
_cell.angle_alpha   90.00
_cell.angle_beta   90.00
_cell.angle_gamma   90.00
#
_symmetry.space_group_name_H-M   'P 1'
#
loop_
_entity.id
_entity.type
_entity.pdbx_description
1 polymer ?
#
loop_
_entity_poly.entity_id
_entity_poly.type
_entity_poly.pdbx_seq_one_letter_code
_entity_poly.pdbx_strand_id
1 'polypeptide(L)'
;MMTPETLYRLAPPLIGLQFLALGWKVNREINVPNTERQTVIPLPDVINIMSLFATVGCLVVLPMVTESYYWLSRIVLGSGYVLIAFYPFTVAAHYRLWTREVPSRKTRDGANSPYVNREELLTSILSVLIAGVAATCMGKY
;
A
#
# COMPACT_ATOMS: atom_id res chain seq x y z
N MET A 1 8.47 21.71 -10.76
CA MET A 1 8.23 21.93 -9.32
C MET A 1 6.73 21.72 -9.05
N MET A 2 6.34 20.84 -8.13
CA MET A 2 4.91 20.69 -7.76
C MET A 2 4.46 21.90 -6.97
N THR A 3 3.41 22.57 -7.44
CA THR A 3 2.81 23.72 -6.75
C THR A 3 1.96 23.26 -5.56
N PRO A 4 1.77 24.10 -4.53
CA PRO A 4 0.83 23.82 -3.44
C PRO A 4 -0.58 23.44 -3.92
N GLU A 5 -1.07 24.10 -4.98
CA GLU A 5 -2.36 23.80 -5.59
C GLU A 5 -2.42 22.38 -6.17
N THR A 6 -1.33 21.92 -6.80
CA THR A 6 -1.22 20.54 -7.30
C THR A 6 -1.26 19.54 -6.14
N LEU A 7 -0.54 19.81 -5.05
CA LEU A 7 -0.54 18.95 -3.86
C LEU A 7 -1.94 18.84 -3.25
N TYR A 8 -2.62 19.97 -3.10
CA TYR A 8 -3.98 20.04 -2.58
C TYR A 8 -4.98 19.28 -3.47
N ARG A 9 -4.85 19.36 -4.79
CA ARG A 9 -5.74 18.66 -5.73
C ARG A 9 -5.52 17.15 -5.77
N LEU A 10 -4.28 16.70 -5.60
CA LEU A 10 -3.92 15.28 -5.73
C LEU A 10 -3.95 14.51 -4.40
N ALA A 11 -3.92 15.19 -3.26
CA ALA A 11 -4.00 14.52 -1.97
C ALA A 11 -5.33 13.78 -1.73
N PRO A 12 -6.53 14.36 -1.96
CA PRO A 12 -7.79 13.66 -1.71
C PRO A 12 -7.99 12.41 -2.57
N PRO A 13 -7.71 12.41 -3.89
CA PRO A 13 -7.78 11.19 -4.70
C PRO A 13 -6.84 10.08 -4.20
N LEU A 14 -5.61 10.42 -3.81
CA LEU A 14 -4.66 9.44 -3.25
C LEU A 14 -5.22 8.81 -1.96
N ILE A 15 -5.68 9.64 -1.02
CA ILE A 15 -6.28 9.19 0.25
C ILE A 15 -7.51 8.30 -0.04
N GLY A 16 -8.36 8.71 -0.98
CA GLY A 16 -9.52 7.93 -1.41
C GLY A 16 -9.15 6.56 -1.97
N LEU A 17 -8.11 6.47 -2.80
CA LEU A 17 -7.62 5.19 -3.33
C LEU A 17 -7.04 4.29 -2.23
N GLN A 18 -6.29 4.85 -1.28
CA GLN A 18 -5.74 4.11 -0.14
C GLN A 18 -6.85 3.54 0.74
N PHE A 19 -7.91 4.32 1.02
CA PHE A 19 -9.10 3.83 1.73
C PHE A 19 -9.88 2.79 0.92
N LEU A 20 -10.02 2.98 -0.39
CA LEU A 20 -10.72 2.02 -1.26
C LEU A 20 -10.02 0.66 -1.26
N ALA A 21 -8.68 0.66 -1.30
CA ALA A 21 -7.88 -0.57 -1.19
C ALA A 21 -8.14 -1.31 0.14
N LEU A 22 -8.12 -0.58 1.27
CA LEU A 22 -8.43 -1.15 2.59
C LEU A 22 -9.88 -1.64 2.68
N GLY A 23 -10.83 -0.84 2.20
CA GLY A 23 -12.25 -1.18 2.21
C GLY A 23 -12.56 -2.42 1.38
N TRP A 24 -11.92 -2.56 0.21
CA TRP A 24 -12.02 -3.76 -0.60
C TRP A 24 -11.53 -5.00 0.16
N LYS A 25 -10.38 -4.92 0.84
CA LYS A 25 -9.84 -6.02 1.64
C LYS A 25 -10.77 -6.41 2.79
N VAL A 26 -11.20 -5.43 3.59
CA VAL A 26 -12.12 -5.65 4.73
C VAL A 26 -13.42 -6.30 4.24
N ASN A 27 -14.01 -5.77 3.18
CA ASN A 27 -15.22 -6.34 2.58
C ASN A 27 -14.99 -7.79 2.16
N ARG A 28 -13.84 -8.09 1.56
CA ARG A 28 -13.53 -9.45 1.13
C ARG A 28 -13.36 -10.41 2.30
N GLU A 29 -12.68 -10.02 3.38
CA GLU A 29 -12.42 -10.89 4.53
C GLU A 29 -13.67 -11.19 5.36
N ILE A 30 -14.59 -10.23 5.49
CA ILE A 30 -15.87 -10.45 6.18
C ILE A 30 -16.72 -11.52 5.47
N ASN A 31 -16.59 -11.63 4.14
CA ASN A 31 -17.34 -12.57 3.31
C ASN A 31 -16.71 -13.98 3.24
N VAL A 32 -15.53 -14.21 3.81
CA VAL A 32 -14.88 -15.54 3.81
C VAL A 32 -15.36 -16.36 5.04
N PRO A 33 -15.91 -17.59 4.84
CA PRO A 33 -16.40 -18.43 5.93
C PRO A 33 -15.33 -18.74 7.00
N ASN A 34 -15.75 -18.77 8.28
CA ASN A 34 -14.88 -18.91 9.46
C ASN A 34 -13.96 -20.14 9.47
N THR A 35 -14.26 -21.17 8.68
CA THR A 35 -13.56 -22.46 8.65
C THR A 35 -12.17 -22.38 8.00
N GLU A 36 -11.81 -21.26 7.35
CA GLU A 36 -10.50 -21.05 6.69
C GLU A 36 -9.66 -19.94 7.34
N ARG A 37 -10.02 -19.48 8.54
CA ARG A 37 -9.43 -18.28 9.18
C ARG A 37 -8.02 -18.51 9.72
N GLN A 38 -7.02 -18.16 8.93
CA GLN A 38 -5.92 -17.33 9.41
C GLN A 38 -6.12 -15.93 8.83
N THR A 39 -6.66 -14.99 9.61
CA THR A 39 -6.71 -13.57 9.25
C THR A 39 -5.30 -13.00 9.29
N VAL A 40 -4.59 -13.14 8.17
CA VAL A 40 -3.23 -12.60 7.98
C VAL A 40 -3.36 -11.25 7.30
N ILE A 41 -2.90 -10.19 7.97
CA ILE A 41 -2.74 -8.87 7.34
C ILE A 41 -1.53 -8.98 6.40
N PRO A 42 -1.74 -8.93 5.08
CA PRO A 42 -0.66 -9.07 4.11
C PRO A 42 0.23 -7.82 4.18
N LEU A 43 1.49 -8.01 3.80
CA LEU A 43 2.48 -6.94 3.75
C LEU A 43 2.03 -5.69 2.94
N PRO A 44 1.36 -5.82 1.77
CA PRO A 44 0.86 -4.65 1.05
C PRO A 44 -0.16 -3.81 1.82
N ASP A 45 -0.95 -4.43 2.71
CA ASP A 45 -1.91 -3.67 3.53
C ASP A 45 -1.19 -2.88 4.62
N VAL A 46 -0.16 -3.47 5.24
CA VAL A 46 0.69 -2.75 6.20
C VAL A 46 1.36 -1.56 5.52
N ILE A 47 1.92 -1.75 4.32
CA ILE A 47 2.54 -0.67 3.54
C ILE A 47 1.52 0.41 3.18
N ASN A 48 0.31 0.03 2.75
CA ASN A 48 -0.74 0.98 2.41
C ASN A 48 -1.22 1.79 3.62
N ILE A 49 -1.40 1.16 4.78
CA ILE A 49 -1.78 1.83 6.04
C ILE A 49 -0.70 2.83 6.46
N MET A 50 0.58 2.41 6.47
CA MET A 50 1.68 3.31 6.80
C MET A 50 1.78 4.47 5.82
N SER A 51 1.58 4.20 4.52
CA SER A 51 1.52 5.24 3.50
C SER A 51 0.37 6.20 3.74
N LEU A 52 -0.82 5.71 4.09
CA LEU A 52 -2.00 6.53 4.37
C LEU A 52 -1.76 7.47 5.55
N PHE A 53 -1.17 6.97 6.65
CA PHE A 53 -0.80 7.81 7.79
C PHE A 53 0.19 8.91 7.39
N ALA A 54 1.21 8.57 6.61
CA ALA A 54 2.16 9.55 6.09
C ALA A 54 1.46 10.59 5.20
N THR A 55 0.58 10.15 4.30
CA THR A 55 -0.21 10.99 3.39
C THR A 55 -1.08 11.98 4.18
N VAL A 56 -1.88 11.51 5.13
CA VAL A 56 -2.72 12.38 5.97
C VAL A 56 -1.87 13.35 6.79
N GLY A 57 -0.79 12.86 7.42
CA GLY A 57 0.11 13.69 8.21
C GLY A 57 0.75 14.81 7.40
N CYS A 58 1.32 14.50 6.25
CA CYS A 58 2.14 15.45 5.48
C CYS A 58 1.35 16.30 4.47
N LEU A 59 0.15 15.88 4.07
CA LEU A 59 -0.66 16.58 3.05
C LEU A 59 -1.93 17.22 3.60
N VAL A 60 -2.37 16.84 4.80
CA VAL A 60 -3.56 17.40 5.46
C VAL A 60 -3.17 18.08 6.76
N VAL A 61 -2.68 17.32 7.74
CA VAL A 61 -2.46 17.83 9.10
C VAL A 61 -1.37 18.89 9.13
N LEU A 62 -0.21 18.61 8.54
CA LEU A 62 0.92 19.52 8.57
C LEU A 62 0.61 20.87 7.88
N PRO A 63 0.08 20.92 6.64
CA PRO A 63 -0.31 22.18 6.01
C PRO A 63 -1.40 22.95 6.76
N MET A 64 -2.29 22.27 7.49
CA MET A 64 -3.29 22.95 8.32
C MET A 64 -2.69 23.66 9.53
N VAL A 65 -1.59 23.13 10.08
CA VAL A 65 -0.91 23.71 11.26
C VAL A 65 0.11 24.77 10.84
N THR A 66 0.79 24.58 9.71
CA THR A 66 1.90 25.44 9.26
C THR A 66 1.52 26.40 8.13
N GLU A 67 0.28 26.33 7.64
CA GLU A 67 -0.24 27.09 6.50
C GLU A 67 0.60 26.93 5.21
N SER A 68 1.40 25.87 5.12
CA SER A 68 2.36 25.69 4.03
C SER A 68 2.68 24.23 3.76
N TYR A 69 2.99 23.92 2.51
CA TYR A 69 3.46 22.60 2.07
C TYR A 69 4.99 22.58 2.02
N TYR A 70 5.59 21.56 2.63
CA TYR A 70 7.04 21.39 2.64
C TYR A 70 7.51 20.42 1.56
N TRP A 71 8.83 20.34 1.40
CA TRP A 71 9.47 19.37 0.49
C TRP A 71 9.00 17.93 0.73
N LEU A 72 8.77 17.57 2.01
CA LEU A 72 8.29 16.25 2.43
C LEU A 72 6.90 15.93 1.86
N SER A 73 6.01 16.91 1.75
CA SER A 73 4.67 16.72 1.19
C SER A 73 4.73 16.23 -0.26
N ARG A 74 5.67 16.74 -1.06
CA ARG A 74 5.89 16.33 -2.45
C ARG A 74 6.36 14.87 -2.52
N ILE A 75 7.32 14.52 -1.67
CA ILE A 75 7.84 13.15 -1.57
C ILE A 75 6.72 12.18 -1.18
N VAL A 76 5.98 12.49 -0.12
CA VAL A 76 4.92 11.62 0.39
C VAL A 76 3.80 11.43 -0.64
N LEU A 77 3.40 12.49 -1.34
CA LEU A 77 2.41 12.39 -2.40
C LEU A 77 2.88 11.44 -3.51
N GLY A 78 4.09 11.65 -4.02
CA GLY A 78 4.64 10.83 -5.10
C GLY A 78 4.84 9.38 -4.71
N SER A 79 5.48 9.13 -3.57
CA SER A 79 5.67 7.78 -3.04
C SER A 79 4.34 7.09 -2.79
N GLY A 80 3.33 7.79 -2.23
CA GLY A 80 2.00 7.23 -2.02
C GLY A 80 1.33 6.78 -3.31
N TYR A 81 1.41 7.59 -4.39
CA TYR A 81 0.89 7.20 -5.70
C TYR A 81 1.61 5.99 -6.31
N VAL A 82 2.93 5.89 -6.12
CA VAL A 82 3.68 4.70 -6.55
C VAL A 82 3.22 3.47 -5.77
N LEU A 83 3.15 3.56 -4.44
CA LEU A 83 2.76 2.43 -3.60
C LEU A 83 1.34 1.94 -3.92
N ILE A 84 0.37 2.85 -4.09
CA ILE A 84 -1.00 2.46 -4.42
C ILE A 84 -1.13 1.90 -5.84
N ALA A 85 -0.31 2.37 -6.79
CA ALA A 85 -0.26 1.82 -8.15
C ALA A 85 0.29 0.38 -8.16
N PHE A 86 1.22 0.06 -7.26
CA PHE A 86 1.79 -1.28 -7.12
C PHE A 86 0.97 -2.23 -6.24
N TYR A 87 0.07 -1.70 -5.39
CA TYR A 87 -0.83 -2.47 -4.52
C TYR A 87 -1.56 -3.64 -5.21
N PRO A 88 -2.20 -3.50 -6.38
CA PRO A 88 -2.88 -4.65 -7.02
C PRO A 88 -1.91 -5.78 -7.38
N PHE A 89 -0.66 -5.48 -7.74
CA PHE A 89 0.35 -6.48 -8.10
C PHE A 89 0.84 -7.25 -6.88
N THR A 90 1.12 -6.55 -5.78
CA THR A 90 1.54 -7.17 -4.51
C THR A 90 0.43 -8.03 -3.90
N VAL A 91 -0.82 -7.57 -4.01
CA VAL A 91 -2.00 -8.33 -3.60
C VAL A 91 -2.22 -9.57 -4.47
N ALA A 92 -2.04 -9.45 -5.80
CA ALA A 92 -2.12 -10.60 -6.70
C ALA A 92 -1.04 -11.65 -6.37
N ALA A 93 0.18 -11.22 -6.05
CA ALA A 93 1.27 -12.08 -5.61
C ALA A 93 1.00 -12.76 -4.25
N HIS A 94 0.38 -12.04 -3.31
CA HIS A 94 -0.06 -12.61 -2.03
C HIS A 94 -1.09 -13.73 -2.23
N TYR A 95 -2.06 -13.53 -3.13
CA TYR A 95 -3.04 -14.58 -3.49
C TYR A 95 -2.53 -15.59 -4.52
N ARG A 96 -1.24 -15.54 -4.87
CA ARG A 96 -0.60 -16.45 -5.83
C ARG A 96 -1.33 -16.52 -7.17
N LEU A 97 -1.91 -15.40 -7.62
CA LEU A 97 -2.67 -15.36 -8.87
C LEU A 97 -1.78 -15.55 -10.12
N TRP A 98 -0.46 -15.36 -9.97
CA TRP A 98 0.50 -15.53 -11.07
C TRP A 98 1.03 -16.95 -11.21
N THR A 99 1.13 -17.69 -10.11
CA THR A 99 1.54 -19.09 -10.12
C THR A 99 0.32 -19.99 -9.95
N ARG A 100 0.02 -20.81 -10.97
CA ARG A 100 -1.11 -21.75 -11.01
C ARG A 100 -0.97 -22.94 -10.03
N GLU A 101 -0.21 -22.76 -8.96
CA GLU A 101 -0.03 -23.77 -7.92
C GLU A 101 -1.27 -23.79 -7.03
N VAL A 102 -2.16 -24.73 -7.33
CA VAL A 102 -3.29 -25.09 -6.45
C VAL A 102 -2.71 -25.42 -5.08
N PRO A 103 -3.14 -24.74 -3.99
CA PRO A 103 -2.66 -25.06 -2.66
C PRO A 103 -2.96 -26.54 -2.38
N SER A 104 -1.91 -27.36 -2.24
CA SER A 104 -2.11 -28.77 -1.90
C SER A 104 -2.86 -28.84 -0.57
N ARG A 105 -3.81 -29.76 -0.44
CA ARG A 105 -4.65 -29.96 0.76
C ARG A 105 -3.83 -30.06 2.08
N LYS A 106 -2.52 -30.35 2.01
CA LYS A 106 -1.57 -30.38 3.13
C LYS A 106 -1.28 -29.03 3.79
N THR A 107 -1.44 -27.89 3.08
CA THR A 107 -1.32 -26.56 3.70
C THR A 107 -2.59 -26.13 4.44
N ARG A 108 -3.67 -26.93 4.37
CA ARG A 108 -4.96 -26.65 5.02
C ARG A 108 -4.98 -27.02 6.52
N ASP A 109 -4.00 -27.82 6.98
CA ASP A 109 -3.89 -28.31 8.37
C ASP A 109 -2.99 -27.44 9.28
N GLY A 110 -2.73 -26.17 8.93
CA GLY A 110 -2.07 -25.23 9.84
C GLY A 110 -0.58 -25.49 10.11
N ALA A 111 0.04 -26.47 9.45
CA ALA A 111 1.47 -26.76 9.59
C ALA A 111 2.30 -25.91 8.60
N ASN A 112 2.95 -24.85 9.12
CA ASN A 112 4.06 -24.14 8.49
C ASN A 112 3.83 -23.55 7.08
N SER A 113 2.69 -22.90 6.82
CA SER A 113 2.63 -21.99 5.68
C SER A 113 3.32 -20.66 6.06
N PRO A 114 4.34 -20.19 5.30
CA PRO A 114 5.04 -18.96 5.63
C PRO A 114 4.09 -17.76 5.58
N TYR A 115 4.18 -16.87 6.59
CA TYR A 115 3.34 -15.67 6.73
C TYR A 115 3.36 -14.75 5.49
N VAL A 116 4.48 -14.71 4.78
CA VAL A 116 4.66 -13.93 3.54
C VAL A 116 5.12 -14.87 2.42
N ASN A 117 4.46 -14.81 1.25
CA ASN A 117 4.94 -15.51 0.07
C ASN A 117 6.19 -14.81 -0.51
N ARG A 118 7.09 -15.55 -1.16
CA ARG A 118 8.28 -14.95 -1.82
C ARG A 118 7.88 -13.91 -2.87
N GLU A 119 6.84 -14.17 -3.64
CA GLU A 119 6.34 -13.25 -4.66
C GLU A 119 5.79 -11.95 -4.05
N GLU A 120 5.06 -12.06 -2.94
CA GLU A 120 4.56 -10.91 -2.17
C GLU A 120 5.72 -10.07 -1.61
N LEU A 121 6.74 -10.74 -1.05
CA LEU A 121 7.92 -10.06 -0.52
C LEU A 121 8.67 -9.31 -1.63
N LEU A 122 8.93 -9.96 -2.76
CA LEU A 122 9.66 -9.36 -3.88
C LEU A 122 8.92 -8.15 -4.47
N THR A 123 7.61 -8.29 -4.70
CA THR A 123 6.79 -7.20 -5.23
C THR A 123 6.67 -6.05 -4.23
N SER A 124 6.59 -6.35 -2.93
CA SER A 124 6.54 -5.33 -1.89
C SER A 124 7.87 -4.57 -1.79
N ILE A 125 9.00 -5.28 -1.79
CA ILE A 125 10.33 -4.65 -1.81
C ILE A 125 10.49 -3.78 -3.06
N LEU A 126 10.11 -4.29 -4.23
CA LEU A 126 10.17 -3.54 -5.48
C LEU A 126 9.34 -2.26 -5.41
N SER A 127 8.12 -2.32 -4.87
CA SER A 127 7.26 -1.15 -4.72
C SER A 127 7.89 -0.08 -3.82
N VAL A 128 8.50 -0.48 -2.71
CA VAL A 128 9.19 0.42 -1.77
C VAL A 128 10.44 1.02 -2.39
N LEU A 129 11.24 0.22 -3.13
CA LEU A 129 12.41 0.72 -3.83
C LEU A 129 12.05 1.74 -4.90
N ILE A 130 11.03 1.47 -5.71
CA ILE A 130 10.57 2.42 -6.74
C ILE A 130 9.99 3.68 -6.07
N ALA A 131 9.24 3.54 -4.98
CA ALA A 131 8.73 4.68 -4.22
C ALA A 131 9.85 5.52 -3.60
N GLY A 132 10.94 4.88 -3.16
CA GLY A 132 12.15 5.54 -2.67
C GLY A 132 12.92 6.26 -3.78
N VAL A 133 13.05 5.66 -4.96
CA VAL A 133 13.63 6.33 -6.13
C VAL A 133 12.78 7.55 -6.51
N ALA A 134 11.45 7.41 -6.58
CA ALA A 134 10.53 8.52 -6.81
C ALA A 134 10.69 9.62 -5.75
N ALA A 135 10.81 9.26 -4.48
CA ALA A 135 11.09 10.20 -3.39
C ALA A 135 12.39 10.98 -3.61
N THR A 136 13.49 10.32 -3.97
CA THR A 136 14.76 11.00 -4.23
C THR A 136 14.70 11.93 -5.43
N CYS A 137 13.96 11.55 -6.48
CA CYS A 137 13.73 12.42 -7.62
C CYS A 137 12.92 13.66 -7.22
N MET A 138 11.89 13.50 -6.38
CA MET A 138 11.04 14.62 -5.95
C MET A 138 11.65 15.52 -4.88
N GLY A 139 12.57 14.99 -4.06
CA GLY A 139 13.28 15.74 -3.02
C GLY A 139 14.40 16.64 -3.55
N LYS A 140 14.94 16.34 -4.74
CA LYS A 140 16.03 17.11 -5.37
C LYS A 140 15.56 18.38 -6.11
N TYR A 141 14.25 18.55 -6.31
CA TYR A 141 13.62 19.68 -7.01
C TYR A 141 12.53 20.33 -6.13
#